data_AF-A0A6A1VBG5-F1
#
_entry.id   AF-A0A6A1VBG5-F1
#
_cell.length_a   1.000
_cell.length_b   1.000
_cell.length_c   1.000
_cell.angle_alpha   90.00
_cell.angle_beta   90.00
_cell.angle_gamma   90.00
#
_symmetry.space_group_name_H-M   'P 1'
#
loop_
_entity.id
_entity.type
_entity.pdbx_description
1 polymer ?
#
loop_
_entity_poly.entity_id
_entity_poly.type
_entity_poly.pdbx_seq_one_letter_code
_entity_poly.pdbx_strand_id
1 'polypeptide(L)'
;MSSPAEYYKSLPPIAKAYGTTCLLVTTAYQLGLCNPLHIALIHELVFTRFQVWRLITNFFFLGGFSINFGIRLLMIARYGVQLEKGPFDRRTADFLWMMIFGACSLLVLSLIPFLRSSFLGISLVFMLLYVWSREFPNAQISIYGLVTLKAFYLPWAMLALDVIFGSPITPDLLGIIAGHLYYFLTVLHPLAGGRNILKTPMWVHKLVARWHIGVQPTIRAQPERTTGAAFRGRSYRLSD
;
A
#
# COMPACT_ATOMS: atom_id res chain seq x y z
N MET A 1 21.36 3.45 14.13
CA MET A 1 20.65 2.70 13.08
C MET A 1 19.51 1.99 13.77
N SER A 2 18.26 2.29 13.41
CA SER A 2 17.12 1.58 13.98
C SER A 2 17.24 0.10 13.65
N SER A 3 17.07 -0.78 14.62
CA SER A 3 17.10 -2.23 14.38
C SER A 3 16.01 -2.61 13.36
N PRO A 4 16.15 -3.70 12.58
CA PRO A 4 15.09 -4.15 11.68
C PRO A 4 13.73 -4.33 12.39
N ALA A 5 13.76 -4.72 13.67
CA ALA A 5 12.58 -4.81 14.51
C ALA A 5 11.96 -3.45 14.81
N GLU A 6 12.76 -2.42 15.09
CA GLU A 6 12.27 -1.04 15.27
C GLU A 6 11.70 -0.47 13.97
N TYR A 7 12.36 -0.70 12.83
CA TYR A 7 11.84 -0.32 11.52
C TYR A 7 10.47 -0.94 11.28
N TYR A 8 10.33 -2.26 11.49
CA TYR A 8 9.07 -2.97 11.33
C TYR A 8 7.97 -2.43 12.27
N LYS A 9 8.30 -2.14 13.54
CA LYS A 9 7.36 -1.54 14.49
C LYS A 9 6.89 -0.15 14.04
N SER A 10 7.76 0.63 13.38
CA SER A 10 7.45 1.96 12.86
C SER A 10 6.56 1.96 11.62
N LEU A 11 6.34 0.80 10.98
CA LEU A 11 5.52 0.70 9.77
C LEU A 11 4.04 0.92 10.09
N PRO A 12 3.32 1.63 9.22
CA PRO A 12 1.91 1.90 9.40
C PRO A 12 1.10 0.60 9.28
N PRO A 13 -0.04 0.49 9.97
CA PRO A 13 -0.64 -0.79 10.28
C PRO A 13 -1.17 -1.54 9.06
N ILE A 14 -1.82 -0.88 8.10
CA ILE A 14 -2.46 -1.59 6.98
C ILE A 14 -1.42 -2.09 5.98
N ALA A 15 -0.47 -1.25 5.56
CA ALA A 15 0.60 -1.64 4.65
C ALA A 15 1.50 -2.72 5.29
N LYS A 16 1.78 -2.61 6.59
CA LYS A 16 2.51 -3.63 7.35
C LYS A 16 1.76 -4.96 7.37
N ALA A 17 0.47 -4.95 7.71
CA ALA A 17 -0.34 -6.15 7.75
C ALA A 17 -0.39 -6.81 6.35
N TYR A 18 -0.71 -6.04 5.32
CA TYR A 18 -0.79 -6.54 3.95
C TYR A 18 0.55 -7.15 3.48
N GLY A 19 1.66 -6.44 3.62
CA GLY A 19 2.98 -6.94 3.22
C GLY A 19 3.41 -8.18 4.01
N THR A 20 3.12 -8.21 5.31
CA THR A 20 3.44 -9.37 6.17
C THR A 20 2.60 -10.58 5.78
N THR A 21 1.30 -10.41 5.54
CA THR A 21 0.42 -11.49 5.10
C THR A 21 0.87 -12.03 3.74
N CYS A 22 1.23 -11.17 2.78
CA CYS A 22 1.78 -11.62 1.49
C CYS A 22 3.06 -12.45 1.66
N LEU A 23 3.98 -12.01 2.52
CA LEU A 23 5.20 -12.75 2.82
C LEU A 23 4.93 -14.10 3.48
N LEU A 24 3.99 -14.15 4.43
CA LEU A 24 3.60 -15.38 5.12
C LEU A 24 2.94 -16.38 4.17
N VAL A 25 2.04 -15.93 3.30
CA VAL A 25 1.34 -16.79 2.33
C VAL A 25 2.33 -17.36 1.31
N THR A 26 3.25 -16.55 0.78
CA THR A 26 4.30 -17.05 -0.12
C THR A 26 5.26 -18.00 0.58
N THR A 27 5.63 -17.74 1.84
CA THR A 27 6.43 -18.67 2.65
C THR A 27 5.69 -20.00 2.85
N ALA A 28 4.41 -19.98 3.21
CA ALA A 28 3.60 -21.19 3.40
C ALA A 28 3.48 -22.00 2.11
N TYR A 29 3.36 -21.33 0.96
CA TYR A 29 3.40 -21.96 -0.36
C TYR A 29 4.76 -22.63 -0.62
N GLN A 30 5.88 -21.93 -0.35
CA GLN A 30 7.22 -22.46 -0.57
C GLN A 30 7.55 -23.68 0.30
N LEU A 31 7.02 -23.71 1.53
CA LEU A 31 7.14 -24.83 2.45
C LEU A 31 6.21 -26.01 2.13
N GLY A 32 5.36 -25.90 1.09
CA GLY A 32 4.38 -26.92 0.73
C GLY A 32 3.20 -27.03 1.70
N LEU A 33 3.04 -26.07 2.62
CA LEU A 33 1.98 -26.08 3.63
C LEU A 33 0.62 -25.67 3.04
N CYS A 34 0.61 -24.96 1.92
CA CYS A 34 -0.61 -24.46 1.28
C CYS A 34 -0.59 -24.71 -0.22
N ASN A 35 -1.67 -25.32 -0.75
CA ASN A 35 -1.87 -25.48 -2.18
C ASN A 35 -2.48 -24.20 -2.78
N PRO A 36 -1.86 -23.55 -3.79
CA PRO A 36 -2.38 -22.34 -4.43
C PRO A 36 -3.81 -22.47 -4.94
N LEU A 37 -4.24 -23.68 -5.32
CA LEU A 37 -5.59 -23.93 -5.79
C LEU A 37 -6.67 -23.71 -4.72
N HIS A 38 -6.33 -23.67 -3.44
CA HIS A 38 -7.31 -23.36 -2.37
C HIS A 38 -7.55 -21.85 -2.23
N ILE A 39 -6.55 -21.05 -2.56
CA ILE A 39 -6.58 -19.58 -2.43
C ILE A 39 -6.87 -18.86 -3.74
N ALA A 40 -6.67 -19.54 -4.88
CA ALA A 40 -6.94 -19.02 -6.22
C ALA A 40 -8.40 -18.58 -6.39
N LEU A 41 -8.61 -17.50 -7.12
CA LEU A 41 -9.93 -17.03 -7.50
C LEU A 41 -10.47 -17.91 -8.64
N ILE A 42 -11.43 -18.77 -8.30
CA ILE A 42 -12.15 -19.62 -9.26
C ILE A 42 -13.63 -19.25 -9.18
N HIS A 43 -14.08 -18.38 -10.08
CA HIS A 43 -15.44 -17.85 -10.08
C HIS A 43 -16.52 -18.93 -10.01
N GLU A 44 -16.34 -20.03 -10.75
CA GLU A 44 -17.28 -21.16 -10.71
C GLU A 44 -17.46 -21.72 -9.30
N LEU A 45 -16.38 -22.01 -8.58
CA LEU A 45 -16.45 -22.53 -7.20
C LEU A 45 -16.97 -21.50 -6.21
N VAL A 46 -16.73 -20.21 -6.47
CA VAL A 46 -17.27 -19.13 -5.64
C VAL A 46 -18.79 -19.07 -5.74
N PHE A 47 -19.35 -19.13 -6.96
CA PHE A 47 -20.79 -19.00 -7.17
C PHE A 47 -21.56 -20.31 -6.99
N THR A 48 -20.99 -21.46 -7.35
CA THR A 48 -21.67 -22.77 -7.25
C THR A 48 -21.50 -23.45 -5.89
N ARG A 49 -20.32 -23.31 -5.27
CA ARG A 49 -19.97 -23.98 -3.99
C ARG A 49 -19.77 -23.03 -2.82
N PHE A 50 -20.15 -21.75 -2.98
CA PHE A 50 -20.07 -20.72 -1.94
C PHE A 50 -18.69 -20.62 -1.25
N GLN A 51 -17.61 -20.82 -2.01
CA GLN A 51 -16.24 -20.70 -1.49
C GLN A 51 -15.80 -19.24 -1.37
N VAL A 52 -16.50 -18.46 -0.55
CA VAL A 52 -16.40 -16.99 -0.45
C VAL A 52 -15.04 -16.49 0.02
N TRP A 53 -14.27 -17.30 0.76
CA TRP A 53 -12.92 -16.93 1.20
C TRP A 53 -12.00 -16.63 0.02
N ARG A 54 -12.22 -17.26 -1.15
CA ARG A 54 -11.43 -17.04 -2.38
C ARG A 54 -11.51 -15.60 -2.88
N LEU A 55 -12.59 -14.89 -2.58
CA LEU A 55 -12.75 -13.48 -2.92
C LEU A 55 -11.73 -12.60 -2.18
N ILE A 56 -11.22 -13.07 -1.04
CA ILE A 56 -10.29 -12.33 -0.19
C ILE A 56 -8.88 -12.92 -0.29
N THR A 57 -8.73 -14.25 -0.19
CA THR A 57 -7.42 -14.90 -0.10
C THR A 57 -6.55 -14.71 -1.34
N ASN A 58 -7.16 -14.56 -2.53
CA ASN A 58 -6.45 -14.39 -3.79
C ASN A 58 -5.58 -13.11 -3.83
N PHE A 59 -5.91 -12.10 -3.02
CA PHE A 59 -5.16 -10.84 -2.95
C PHE A 59 -3.85 -10.94 -2.17
N PHE A 60 -3.68 -11.98 -1.34
CA PHE A 60 -2.49 -12.14 -0.52
C PHE A 60 -1.43 -13.04 -1.16
N PHE A 61 -1.66 -13.55 -2.37
CA PHE A 61 -0.68 -14.33 -3.10
C PHE A 61 -0.05 -13.51 -4.21
N LEU A 62 1.27 -13.34 -4.13
CA LEU A 62 2.06 -12.58 -5.11
C LEU A 62 2.93 -13.50 -6.00
N GLY A 63 2.77 -14.81 -5.89
CA GLY A 63 3.64 -15.82 -6.52
C GLY A 63 4.68 -16.41 -5.56
N GLY A 64 5.52 -17.30 -6.10
CA GLY A 64 6.65 -17.88 -5.38
C GLY A 64 7.82 -16.91 -5.23
N PHE A 65 8.82 -17.30 -4.43
CA PHE A 65 10.03 -16.49 -4.25
C PHE A 65 10.76 -16.30 -5.58
N SER A 66 10.87 -15.05 -6.00
CA SER A 66 11.49 -14.60 -7.24
C SER A 66 11.91 -13.14 -7.11
N ILE A 67 12.70 -12.64 -8.06
CA ILE A 67 13.04 -11.22 -8.12
C ILE A 67 11.75 -10.37 -8.18
N ASN A 68 10.78 -10.76 -9.01
CA ASN A 68 9.50 -10.06 -9.14
C ASN A 68 8.72 -10.05 -7.82
N PHE A 69 8.72 -11.15 -7.07
CA PHE A 69 8.12 -11.18 -5.73
C PHE A 69 8.81 -10.17 -4.78
N GLY A 70 10.15 -10.15 -4.75
CA GLY A 70 10.90 -9.21 -3.93
C GLY A 70 10.62 -7.75 -4.30
N ILE A 71 10.54 -7.45 -5.59
CA ILE A 71 10.18 -6.13 -6.12
C ILE A 71 8.76 -5.73 -5.67
N ARG A 72 7.78 -6.64 -5.78
CA ARG A 72 6.40 -6.40 -5.34
C ARG A 72 6.31 -6.16 -3.83
N LEU A 73 7.09 -6.91 -3.03
CA LEU A 73 7.16 -6.69 -1.59
C LEU A 73 7.80 -5.34 -1.25
N LEU A 74 8.85 -4.94 -1.98
CA LEU A 74 9.47 -3.62 -1.86
C LEU A 74 8.49 -2.51 -2.25
N MET A 75 7.67 -2.69 -3.28
CA MET A 75 6.64 -1.73 -3.67
C MET A 75 5.63 -1.51 -2.53
N ILE A 76 5.19 -2.57 -1.85
CA ILE A 76 4.32 -2.44 -0.67
C ILE A 76 5.06 -1.68 0.44
N ALA A 77 6.27 -2.10 0.77
CA ALA A 77 7.06 -1.54 1.87
C ALA A 77 7.49 -0.08 1.64
N ARG A 78 7.63 0.36 0.39
CA ARG A 78 8.02 1.72 0.03
C ARG A 78 6.81 2.58 -0.30
N TYR A 79 6.04 2.21 -1.32
CA TYR A 79 4.98 3.06 -1.87
C TYR A 79 3.67 2.92 -1.09
N GLY A 80 3.31 1.71 -0.68
CA GLY A 80 2.16 1.49 0.20
C GLY A 80 2.32 2.22 1.54
N VAL A 81 3.51 2.13 2.14
CA VAL A 81 3.83 2.84 3.39
C VAL A 81 3.83 4.36 3.22
N GLN A 82 4.37 4.88 2.11
CA GLN A 82 4.35 6.33 1.83
C GLN A 82 2.95 6.85 1.55
N LEU A 83 2.06 6.05 0.95
CA LEU A 83 0.65 6.41 0.81
C LEU A 83 -0.03 6.49 2.19
N GLU A 84 0.11 5.46 3.02
CA GLU A 84 -0.55 5.41 4.33
C GLU A 84 -0.04 6.50 5.29
N LYS A 85 1.26 6.84 5.23
CA LYS A 85 1.86 7.91 6.05
C LYS A 85 1.80 9.31 5.44
N GLY A 86 1.53 9.43 4.15
CA GLY A 86 1.56 10.71 3.44
C GLY A 86 0.15 11.24 3.23
N PRO A 87 -0.47 11.01 2.05
CA PRO A 87 -1.83 11.48 1.77
C PRO A 87 -2.85 10.99 2.80
N PHE A 88 -2.69 9.78 3.33
CA PHE A 88 -3.63 9.19 4.28
C PHE A 88 -3.17 9.27 5.74
N ASP A 89 -2.25 10.19 6.07
CA ASP A 89 -1.81 10.34 7.47
C ASP A 89 -3.00 10.61 8.39
N ARG A 90 -3.06 9.87 9.50
CA ARG A 90 -4.17 9.86 10.47
C ARG A 90 -5.56 9.55 9.87
N ARG A 91 -5.62 9.14 8.60
CA ARG A 91 -6.82 8.75 7.84
C ARG A 91 -6.69 7.30 7.37
N THR A 92 -6.26 6.42 8.26
CA THR A 92 -6.05 4.99 7.97
C THR A 92 -7.32 4.30 7.46
N ALA A 93 -8.50 4.77 7.87
CA ALA A 93 -9.78 4.30 7.33
C ALA A 93 -9.95 4.60 5.84
N ASP A 94 -9.49 5.77 5.37
CA ASP A 94 -9.55 6.14 3.95
C ASP A 94 -8.57 5.31 3.12
N PHE A 95 -7.37 5.03 3.66
CA PHE A 95 -6.41 4.11 3.02
C PHE A 95 -6.95 2.68 2.93
N LEU A 96 -7.56 2.17 4.00
CA LEU A 96 -8.20 0.86 4.00
C LEU A 96 -9.37 0.84 3.01
N TRP A 97 -10.16 1.91 2.93
CA TRP A 97 -11.25 2.02 1.97
C TRP A 97 -10.77 2.04 0.52
N MET A 98 -9.66 2.73 0.22
CA MET A 98 -9.00 2.66 -1.09
C MET A 98 -8.62 1.22 -1.44
N MET A 99 -8.02 0.48 -0.50
CA MET A 99 -7.66 -0.94 -0.69
C MET A 99 -8.91 -1.81 -0.95
N ILE A 100 -10.00 -1.60 -0.21
CA ILE A 100 -11.26 -2.32 -0.39
C ILE A 100 -11.90 -2.00 -1.74
N PHE A 101 -11.97 -0.72 -2.12
CA PHE A 101 -12.46 -0.30 -3.43
C PHE A 101 -11.62 -0.93 -4.55
N GLY A 102 -10.30 -0.93 -4.40
CA GLY A 102 -9.38 -1.61 -5.29
C GLY A 102 -9.68 -3.09 -5.44
N ALA A 103 -9.79 -3.80 -4.32
CA ALA A 103 -10.15 -5.21 -4.33
C ALA A 103 -11.50 -5.47 -5.02
N CYS A 104 -12.53 -4.69 -4.70
CA CYS A 104 -13.85 -4.83 -5.32
C CYS A 104 -13.81 -4.56 -6.84
N SER A 105 -13.14 -3.49 -7.27
CA SER A 105 -13.01 -3.17 -8.70
C SER A 105 -12.24 -4.24 -9.46
N LEU A 106 -11.16 -4.78 -8.88
CA LEU A 106 -10.40 -5.90 -9.46
C LEU A 106 -11.23 -7.19 -9.53
N LEU A 107 -12.05 -7.50 -8.52
CA LEU A 107 -12.97 -8.63 -8.58
C LEU A 107 -13.97 -8.48 -9.72
N VAL A 108 -14.54 -7.28 -9.91
CA VAL A 108 -15.46 -7.00 -11.02
C VAL A 108 -14.75 -7.14 -12.38
N LEU A 109 -13.55 -6.56 -12.53
CA LEU A 109 -12.76 -6.69 -13.76
C LEU A 109 -12.41 -8.15 -14.07
N SER A 110 -12.14 -8.96 -13.04
CA SER A 110 -11.81 -10.38 -13.20
C SER A 110 -12.97 -11.26 -13.71
N LEU A 111 -14.22 -10.76 -13.68
CA LEU A 111 -15.38 -11.45 -14.24
C LEU A 111 -15.39 -11.42 -15.77
N ILE A 112 -14.70 -10.46 -16.38
CA ILE A 112 -14.60 -10.33 -17.84
C ILE A 112 -13.68 -11.44 -18.35
N PRO A 113 -14.12 -12.32 -19.28
CA PRO A 113 -13.36 -13.50 -19.70
C PRO A 113 -11.93 -13.20 -20.17
N PHE A 114 -11.73 -12.09 -20.88
CA PHE A 114 -10.42 -11.66 -21.39
C PHE A 114 -9.48 -11.12 -20.30
N LEU A 115 -10.03 -10.67 -19.17
CA LEU A 115 -9.30 -10.07 -18.06
C LEU A 115 -9.21 -10.99 -16.84
N ARG A 116 -9.54 -12.27 -17.03
CA ARG A 116 -9.60 -13.23 -15.95
C ARG A 116 -8.18 -13.53 -15.43
N SER A 117 -7.97 -13.27 -14.14
CA SER A 117 -6.75 -13.64 -13.43
C SER A 117 -7.12 -14.46 -12.19
N SER A 118 -6.37 -15.55 -11.95
CA SER A 118 -6.56 -16.39 -10.76
C SER A 118 -6.09 -15.72 -9.47
N PHE A 119 -5.19 -14.73 -9.58
CA PHE A 119 -4.62 -14.01 -8.45
C PHE A 119 -4.60 -12.51 -8.74
N LEU A 120 -5.21 -11.72 -7.86
CA LEU A 120 -5.30 -10.26 -8.01
C LEU A 120 -4.38 -9.52 -7.02
N GLY A 121 -3.57 -10.22 -6.23
CA GLY A 121 -2.63 -9.60 -5.30
C GLY A 121 -1.60 -8.73 -6.00
N ILE A 122 -1.06 -9.20 -7.12
CA ILE A 122 -0.20 -8.42 -8.02
C ILE A 122 -0.90 -7.14 -8.46
N SER A 123 -2.15 -7.25 -8.94
CA SER A 123 -2.93 -6.11 -9.41
C SER A 123 -3.16 -5.09 -8.30
N LEU A 124 -3.41 -5.54 -7.06
CA LEU A 124 -3.57 -4.64 -5.92
C LEU A 124 -2.26 -3.90 -5.58
N VAL A 125 -1.09 -4.55 -5.72
CA VAL A 125 0.21 -3.87 -5.58
C VAL A 125 0.43 -2.84 -6.68
N PHE A 126 0.10 -3.16 -7.93
CA PHE A 126 0.20 -2.21 -9.04
C PHE A 126 -0.78 -1.04 -8.90
N MET A 127 -1.96 -1.27 -8.33
CA MET A 127 -2.87 -0.19 -7.95
C MET A 127 -2.25 0.75 -6.92
N LEU A 128 -1.64 0.23 -5.85
CA LEU A 128 -0.95 1.05 -4.85
C LEU A 128 0.18 1.88 -5.48
N LEU A 129 1.00 1.23 -6.31
CA LEU A 129 2.06 1.88 -7.07
C LEU A 129 1.50 3.01 -7.95
N TYR A 130 0.40 2.74 -8.64
CA TYR A 130 -0.26 3.71 -9.50
C TYR A 130 -0.78 4.91 -8.72
N VAL A 131 -1.55 4.71 -7.67
CA VAL A 131 -2.10 5.82 -6.87
C VAL A 131 -0.95 6.65 -6.30
N TRP A 132 0.09 6.01 -5.76
CA TRP A 132 1.29 6.71 -5.28
C TRP A 132 1.95 7.56 -6.36
N SER A 133 2.08 7.03 -7.58
CA SER A 133 2.67 7.77 -8.71
C SER A 133 1.91 9.02 -9.10
N ARG A 134 0.58 9.04 -8.86
CA ARG A 134 -0.30 10.17 -9.17
C ARG A 134 -0.36 11.20 -8.06
N GLU A 135 -0.22 10.77 -6.80
CA GLU A 135 -0.11 11.66 -5.63
C GLU A 135 1.23 12.40 -5.61
N PHE A 136 2.31 11.75 -6.05
CA PHE A 136 3.67 12.32 -6.04
C PHE A 136 4.31 12.39 -7.44
N PRO A 137 3.67 13.02 -8.45
CA PRO A 137 4.07 12.86 -9.86
C PRO A 137 5.47 13.40 -10.18
N ASN A 138 5.93 14.40 -9.42
CA ASN A 138 7.23 15.05 -9.61
C ASN A 138 8.36 14.43 -8.76
N ALA A 139 8.05 13.45 -7.90
CA ALA A 139 9.08 12.77 -7.11
C ALA A 139 10.06 12.03 -8.04
N GLN A 140 11.36 12.14 -7.77
CA GLN A 140 12.38 11.44 -8.54
C GLN A 140 12.69 10.09 -7.91
N ILE A 141 12.56 9.03 -8.69
CA ILE A 141 12.82 7.65 -8.27
C ILE A 141 13.94 7.08 -9.12
N SER A 142 14.99 6.59 -8.45
CA SER A 142 16.02 5.79 -9.10
C SER A 142 15.59 4.31 -9.11
N ILE A 143 15.49 3.73 -10.30
CA ILE A 143 15.31 2.28 -10.49
C ILE A 143 16.67 1.63 -10.30
N TYR A 144 16.83 0.94 -9.16
CA TYR A 144 18.02 0.16 -8.81
C TYR A 144 19.36 0.93 -8.94
N GLY A 145 19.35 2.25 -8.81
CA GLY A 145 20.56 3.08 -8.95
C GLY A 145 20.96 3.38 -10.40
N LEU A 146 20.27 2.82 -11.40
CA LEU A 146 20.66 2.90 -12.81
C LEU A 146 20.02 4.09 -13.52
N VAL A 147 18.72 4.27 -13.36
CA VAL A 147 17.93 5.26 -14.11
C VAL A 147 17.04 6.04 -13.16
N THR A 148 17.14 7.37 -13.18
CA THR A 148 16.22 8.27 -12.47
C THR A 148 15.05 8.63 -13.37
N LEU A 149 13.83 8.36 -12.91
CA LEU A 149 12.59 8.78 -13.58
C LEU A 149 11.69 9.55 -12.62
N LYS A 150 10.77 10.31 -13.20
CA LYS A 150 9.65 10.87 -12.45
C LYS A 150 8.69 9.76 -12.05
N ALA A 151 8.21 9.80 -10.81
CA ALA A 151 7.27 8.85 -10.23
C ALA A 151 6.06 8.58 -11.13
N PHE A 152 5.56 9.61 -11.86
CA PHE A 152 4.49 9.46 -12.83
C PHE A 152 4.70 8.31 -13.85
N TYR A 153 5.94 8.06 -14.29
CA TYR A 153 6.26 7.00 -15.25
C TYR A 153 6.52 5.64 -14.60
N LEU A 154 6.57 5.58 -13.27
CA LEU A 154 6.97 4.39 -12.53
C LEU A 154 6.08 3.16 -12.77
N PRO A 155 4.74 3.26 -12.82
CA PRO A 155 3.90 2.09 -13.10
C PRO A 155 4.21 1.46 -14.46
N TRP A 156 4.49 2.28 -15.46
CA TRP A 156 4.84 1.82 -16.82
C TRP A 156 6.23 1.22 -16.89
N ALA A 157 7.20 1.81 -16.18
CA ALA A 157 8.54 1.26 -16.07
C ALA A 157 8.52 -0.11 -15.37
N MET A 158 7.72 -0.27 -14.32
CA MET A 158 7.60 -1.52 -13.59
C MET A 158 6.89 -2.60 -14.41
N LEU A 159 5.84 -2.24 -15.16
CA LEU A 159 5.20 -3.15 -16.13
C LEU A 159 6.21 -3.62 -17.19
N ALA A 160 7.02 -2.72 -17.74
CA ALA A 160 8.04 -3.08 -18.71
C ALA A 160 9.11 -4.03 -18.13
N LEU A 161 9.51 -3.83 -16.87
CA LEU A 161 10.40 -4.75 -16.16
C LEU A 161 9.75 -6.12 -15.95
N ASP A 162 8.47 -6.16 -15.58
CA ASP A 162 7.74 -7.42 -15.43
C ASP A 162 7.71 -8.20 -16.76
N VAL A 163 7.49 -7.52 -17.90
CA VAL A 163 7.61 -8.13 -19.24
C VAL A 163 9.01 -8.69 -19.50
N ILE A 164 10.06 -7.92 -19.19
CA ILE A 164 11.46 -8.35 -19.37
C ILE A 164 11.77 -9.60 -18.52
N PHE A 165 11.22 -9.69 -17.31
CA PHE A 165 11.38 -10.85 -16.44
C PHE A 165 10.39 -11.98 -16.73
N GLY A 166 9.58 -11.88 -17.78
CA GLY A 166 8.63 -12.92 -18.21
C GLY A 166 7.37 -13.03 -17.35
N SER A 167 7.04 -12.01 -16.55
CA SER A 167 5.75 -11.93 -15.85
C SER A 167 4.59 -11.68 -16.82
N PRO A 168 3.39 -12.21 -16.53
CA PRO A 168 2.19 -11.86 -17.29
C PRO A 168 1.82 -10.38 -17.09
N ILE A 169 1.44 -9.70 -18.18
CA ILE A 169 1.08 -8.27 -18.16
C ILE A 169 -0.31 -7.96 -17.61
N THR A 170 -1.23 -8.94 -17.69
CA THR A 170 -2.64 -8.72 -17.36
C THR A 170 -2.83 -8.24 -15.92
N PRO A 171 -2.20 -8.86 -14.91
CA PRO A 171 -2.33 -8.40 -13.52
C PRO A 171 -1.86 -6.97 -13.32
N ASP A 172 -0.77 -6.56 -13.96
CA ASP A 172 -0.19 -5.21 -13.83
C ASP A 172 -1.14 -4.16 -14.43
N LEU A 173 -1.65 -4.42 -15.64
CA LEU A 173 -2.63 -3.57 -16.31
C LEU A 173 -3.92 -3.43 -15.51
N LEU A 174 -4.43 -4.52 -14.94
CA LEU A 174 -5.60 -4.48 -14.07
C LEU A 174 -5.39 -3.57 -12.86
N GLY A 175 -4.20 -3.62 -12.26
CA GLY A 175 -3.83 -2.74 -11.16
C GLY A 175 -3.79 -1.27 -11.58
N ILE A 176 -3.21 -0.97 -12.74
CA ILE A 176 -3.18 0.39 -13.30
C ILE A 176 -4.60 0.90 -13.57
N ILE A 177 -5.47 0.07 -14.16
CA ILE A 177 -6.88 0.44 -14.44
C ILE A 177 -7.63 0.70 -13.15
N ALA A 178 -7.54 -0.21 -12.15
CA ALA A 178 -8.20 -0.05 -10.86
C ALA A 178 -7.70 1.20 -10.10
N GLY A 179 -6.39 1.46 -10.13
CA GLY A 179 -5.79 2.67 -9.56
C GLY A 179 -6.24 3.94 -10.27
N HIS A 180 -6.32 3.92 -11.60
CA HIS A 180 -6.83 5.05 -12.38
C HIS A 180 -8.31 5.32 -12.08
N LEU A 181 -9.13 4.28 -12.00
CA LEU A 181 -10.54 4.39 -11.66
C LEU A 181 -10.72 5.01 -10.27
N TYR A 182 -9.96 4.55 -9.27
CA TYR A 182 -9.99 5.13 -7.93
C TYR A 182 -9.59 6.61 -7.95
N TYR A 183 -8.45 6.94 -8.57
CA TYR A 183 -7.94 8.31 -8.64
C TYR A 183 -8.89 9.24 -9.41
N PHE A 184 -9.50 8.73 -10.49
CA PHE A 184 -10.49 9.47 -11.26
C PHE A 184 -11.70 9.83 -10.40
N LEU A 185 -12.27 8.88 -9.66
CA LEU A 185 -13.49 9.09 -8.87
C LEU A 185 -13.25 9.94 -7.61
N THR A 186 -12.04 9.92 -7.05
CA THR A 186 -11.71 10.63 -5.80
C THR A 186 -11.06 11.99 -6.01
N VAL A 187 -10.30 12.17 -7.10
CA VAL A 187 -9.53 13.39 -7.34
C VAL A 187 -10.01 14.11 -8.61
N LEU A 188 -9.97 13.44 -9.76
CA LEU A 188 -10.23 14.12 -11.04
C LEU A 188 -11.69 14.55 -11.21
N HIS A 189 -12.64 13.68 -10.87
CA HIS A 189 -14.06 13.97 -10.99
C HIS A 189 -14.50 15.12 -10.05
N PRO A 190 -14.08 15.16 -8.77
CA PRO A 190 -14.32 16.33 -7.91
C PRO A 190 -13.69 17.62 -8.43
N LEU A 191 -12.45 17.57 -8.96
CA LEU A 191 -11.79 18.74 -9.51
C LEU A 191 -12.49 19.30 -10.75
N ALA A 192 -13.15 18.45 -11.54
CA ALA A 192 -13.94 18.84 -12.70
C ALA A 192 -15.34 19.39 -12.35
N GLY A 193 -15.62 19.68 -11.08
CA GLY A 193 -16.92 20.17 -10.60
C GLY A 193 -17.91 19.07 -10.22
N GLY A 194 -17.50 17.80 -10.27
CA GLY A 194 -18.29 16.67 -9.80
C GLY A 194 -18.32 16.55 -8.27
N ARG A 195 -19.18 15.67 -7.74
CA ARG A 195 -19.17 15.33 -6.31
C ARG A 195 -18.10 14.27 -6.02
N ASN A 196 -17.59 14.25 -4.78
CA ASN A 196 -16.78 13.13 -4.29
C ASN A 196 -17.69 11.93 -4.01
N ILE A 197 -17.67 10.95 -4.92
CA ILE A 197 -18.55 9.78 -4.91
C ILE A 197 -18.05 8.72 -3.91
N LEU A 198 -16.73 8.61 -3.73
CA LEU A 198 -16.10 7.57 -2.92
C LEU A 198 -15.73 8.06 -1.51
N LYS A 199 -16.71 8.63 -0.79
CA LYS A 199 -16.54 8.94 0.63
C LYS A 199 -16.45 7.65 1.45
N THR A 200 -15.49 7.60 2.38
CA THR A 200 -15.30 6.45 3.26
C THR A 200 -16.55 6.20 4.11
N PRO A 201 -17.12 4.99 4.05
CA PRO A 201 -18.30 4.65 4.84
C PRO A 201 -17.99 4.65 6.35
N MET A 202 -18.98 5.05 7.15
CA MET A 202 -18.87 5.08 8.61
C MET A 202 -18.49 3.73 9.25
N TRP A 203 -18.86 2.61 8.62
CA TRP A 203 -18.50 1.28 9.13
C TRP A 203 -16.99 1.02 9.07
N VAL A 204 -16.29 1.57 8.06
CA VAL A 204 -14.83 1.43 7.94
C VAL A 204 -14.15 2.21 9.05
N HIS A 205 -14.60 3.43 9.32
CA HIS A 205 -14.12 4.21 10.47
C HIS A 205 -14.36 3.47 11.80
N LYS A 206 -15.54 2.86 11.99
CA LYS A 206 -15.85 2.06 13.18
C LYS A 206 -14.95 0.83 13.29
N LEU A 207 -14.64 0.16 12.18
CA LEU A 207 -13.74 -1.00 12.16
C LEU A 207 -12.32 -0.60 12.59
N VAL A 208 -11.77 0.43 11.96
CA VAL A 208 -10.42 0.95 12.27
C VAL A 208 -10.33 1.42 13.72
N ALA A 209 -11.35 2.14 14.21
CA ALA A 209 -11.42 2.58 15.60
C ALA A 209 -11.53 1.40 16.59
N ARG A 210 -12.38 0.41 16.30
CA ARG A 210 -12.56 -0.78 17.15
C ARG A 210 -11.27 -1.56 17.32
N TRP A 211 -10.49 -1.68 16.26
CA TRP A 211 -9.23 -2.43 16.26
C TRP A 211 -8.04 -1.56 16.71
N HIS A 212 -8.27 -0.31 17.13
CA HIS A 212 -7.24 0.67 17.50
C HIS A 212 -6.16 0.86 16.42
N ILE A 213 -6.53 0.63 15.16
CA ILE A 213 -5.65 0.73 14.00
C ILE A 213 -5.46 2.21 13.69
N GLY A 214 -4.21 2.69 13.66
CA GLY A 214 -3.90 4.09 13.33
C GLY A 214 -3.80 5.04 14.53
N VAL A 215 -4.03 4.57 15.76
CA VAL A 215 -3.64 5.31 16.97
C VAL A 215 -2.14 5.14 17.14
N GLN A 216 -1.34 6.07 16.60
CA GLN A 216 0.05 6.16 17.04
C GLN A 216 0.04 6.48 18.54
N PRO A 217 0.73 5.70 19.40
CA PRO A 217 0.95 6.13 20.76
C PRO A 217 1.63 7.49 20.66
N THR A 218 1.02 8.50 21.24
CA THR A 218 1.62 9.83 21.32
C THR A 218 2.91 9.65 22.07
N ILE A 219 4.03 9.52 21.36
CA ILE A 219 5.34 9.72 21.95
C ILE A 219 5.29 11.21 22.27
N ARG A 220 4.90 11.54 23.51
CA ARG A 220 5.16 12.85 24.09
C ARG A 220 6.64 13.07 23.81
N ALA A 221 6.95 13.96 22.88
CA ALA A 221 8.29 14.50 22.79
C ALA A 221 8.57 14.99 24.20
N GLN A 222 9.48 14.31 24.89
CA GLN A 222 9.92 14.72 26.20
C GLN A 222 10.39 16.16 25.98
N PRO A 223 9.78 17.16 26.64
CA PRO A 223 10.18 18.53 26.42
C PRO A 223 11.69 18.56 26.65
N GLU A 224 12.39 18.95 25.59
CA GLU A 224 13.83 19.09 25.57
C GLU A 224 14.17 19.86 26.85
N ARG A 225 14.82 19.19 27.81
CA ARG A 225 15.32 19.85 29.00
C ARG A 225 16.34 20.83 28.46
N THR A 226 15.87 22.05 28.21
CA THR A 226 16.69 23.22 28.00
C THR A 226 17.58 23.29 29.23
N THR A 227 18.80 22.78 29.10
CA THR A 227 19.91 23.10 29.97
C THR A 227 20.28 24.56 29.69
N GLY A 228 19.34 25.45 30.01
CA GLY A 228 19.61 26.85 30.23
C GLY A 228 20.31 26.94 31.56
N ALA A 229 21.62 26.72 31.58
CA ALA A 229 22.46 27.25 32.64
C ALA A 229 22.29 28.76 32.57
N ALA A 230 21.39 29.30 33.40
CA ALA A 230 21.23 30.73 33.58
C ALA A 230 22.53 31.26 34.20
N PHE A 231 23.43 31.74 33.34
CA PHE A 231 24.64 32.42 33.74
C PHE A 231 24.25 33.75 34.38
N ARG A 232 24.11 33.75 35.70
CA ARG A 232 23.78 34.95 36.49
C ARG A 232 25.06 35.75 36.70
N GLY A 233 25.47 36.49 35.66
CA GLY A 233 26.59 37.43 35.74
C GLY A 233 26.30 38.54 36.75
N ARG A 234 27.09 38.60 37.82
CA ARG A 234 27.00 39.63 38.86
C ARG A 234 27.85 40.83 38.42
N SER A 235 27.22 41.86 37.83
CA SER A 235 27.91 43.10 37.49
C SER A 235 28.13 43.93 38.75
N TYR A 236 29.39 44.19 39.09
CA TYR A 236 29.78 45.26 40.00
C TYR A 236 29.88 46.56 39.20
N ARG A 237 29.16 47.60 39.62
CA ARG A 237 29.38 48.97 39.14
C ARG A 237 30.55 49.55 39.92
N LEU A 238 31.57 50.01 39.20
CA LEU A 238 32.60 50.89 39.76
C LEU A 238 32.07 52.32 39.67
N SER A 239 31.88 52.93 40.83
CA SER A 239 31.71 54.37 41.00
C SER A 239 32.73 54.80 42.04
N ASP A 240 33.84 55.34 41.53
CA ASP A 240 34.55 56.56 41.94
C ASP A 240 36.03 56.48 41.53
#